data_AF-A0AAP3GC58-F1
#
_entry.id   AF-A0AAP3GC58-F1
#
_cell.length_a   1.000
_cell.length_b   1.000
_cell.length_c   1.000
_cell.angle_alpha   90.00
_cell.angle_beta   90.00
_cell.angle_gamma   90.00
#
_symmetry.space_group_name_H-M   'P 1'
#
loop_
_entity.id
_entity.type
_entity.pdbx_description
1 polymer ?
#
loop_
_entity_poly.entity_id
_entity_poly.type
_entity_poly.pdbx_seq_one_letter_code
_entity_poly.pdbx_strand_id
1 'polypeptide(L)' 'MSRVSDTKKGKFAITLCAIEQSPKLTPDVIPKGVKVEILRMVEHGDFYSGTGYIIFWPEQCYADVVDVSRVKIIEEVE' A
#
# COMPACT_ATOMS: atom_id res chain seq x y z
N MET A 1 -2.25 25.07 22.21
CA MET A 1 -2.51 24.22 21.04
C MET A 1 -1.16 23.73 20.54
N SER A 2 -0.73 22.55 20.97
CA SER A 2 0.56 22.00 20.53
C SER A 2 0.45 21.62 19.06
N ARG A 3 1.28 22.25 18.22
CA ARG A 3 1.52 21.82 16.85
C ARG A 3 2.00 20.37 16.90
N VAL A 4 1.14 19.46 16.52
CA VAL A 4 1.52 18.08 16.23
C VAL A 4 2.19 18.11 14.87
N SER A 5 3.50 18.35 14.86
CA SER A 5 4.34 18.07 13.70
C SER A 5 4.58 16.57 13.65
N ASP A 6 3.52 15.77 13.43
CA ASP A 6 3.67 14.35 13.11
C ASP A 6 4.07 14.25 11.64
N THR A 7 5.32 14.59 11.32
CA THR A 7 5.98 14.02 10.14
C THR A 7 6.28 12.56 10.45
N LYS A 8 5.21 11.75 10.52
CA LYS A 8 5.33 10.31 10.36
C LYS A 8 5.91 10.14 8.94
N LYS A 9 7.21 9.89 8.84
CA LYS A 9 7.84 9.43 7.60
C LYS A 9 7.15 8.11 7.24
N GLY A 10 6.08 8.20 6.45
CA GLY A 10 5.36 7.05 5.93
C GLY A 10 6.31 6.27 5.03
N LYS A 11 6.30 4.95 5.14
CA LYS A 11 6.94 4.12 4.11
C LYS A 11 5.99 4.10 2.92
N PHE A 12 6.48 4.37 1.72
CA PHE A 12 5.66 4.37 0.51
C PHE A 12 6.11 3.28 -0.45
N ALA A 13 5.21 2.88 -1.34
CA ALA A 13 5.54 2.03 -2.47
C ALA A 13 4.84 2.49 -3.74
N ILE A 14 5.38 2.06 -4.87
CA ILE A 14 4.73 2.12 -6.18
C ILE A 14 4.20 0.73 -6.54
N THR A 15 2.96 0.64 -6.98
CA THR A 15 2.38 -0.61 -7.46
C THR A 15 3.05 -1.08 -8.77
N LEU A 16 3.45 -2.34 -8.84
CA LEU A 16 4.12 -2.93 -10.02
C LEU A 16 3.13 -3.54 -11.01
N CYS A 17 1.93 -3.86 -10.54
CA CYS A 17 0.80 -4.33 -11.32
C CYS A 17 -0.50 -3.70 -10.80
N ALA A 18 -1.58 -3.90 -11.55
CA ALA A 18 -2.90 -3.52 -11.13
C ALA A 18 -3.36 -4.43 -9.97
N ILE A 19 -3.91 -3.85 -8.90
CA ILE A 19 -4.40 -4.61 -7.73
C ILE A 19 -5.92 -4.58 -7.76
N GLU A 20 -6.52 -5.73 -8.05
CA GLU A 20 -7.96 -5.87 -8.07
C GLU A 20 -8.52 -5.82 -6.65
N GLN A 21 -9.41 -4.86 -6.41
CA GLN A 21 -10.15 -4.80 -5.16
C GLN A 21 -11.25 -5.86 -5.15
N SER A 22 -11.61 -6.35 -3.96
CA SER A 22 -12.77 -7.23 -3.83
C SER A 22 -14.02 -6.54 -4.41
N PRO A 23 -14.77 -7.18 -5.32
CA PRO A 23 -15.82 -6.54 -6.12
C PRO A 23 -17.07 -6.09 -5.34
N LYS A 24 -17.06 -6.18 -4.00
CA LYS A 24 -18.25 -5.94 -3.16
C LYS A 24 -18.51 -4.47 -2.81
N LEU A 25 -17.56 -3.53 -3.00
CA LEU A 25 -17.69 -2.18 -2.44
C LEU A 25 -17.48 -1.02 -3.44
N THR A 26 -16.69 -1.18 -4.50
CA THR A 26 -16.50 -0.17 -5.55
C THR A 26 -15.74 -0.80 -6.73
N PRO A 27 -15.91 -0.33 -7.97
CA PRO A 27 -15.23 -0.92 -9.12
C PRO A 27 -13.83 -0.29 -9.31
N ASP A 28 -12.88 -0.43 -8.40
CA ASP A 28 -11.65 0.38 -8.51
C ASP A 28 -10.35 -0.38 -8.27
N VAL A 29 -9.89 -1.06 -9.31
CA VAL A 29 -8.53 -1.58 -9.39
C VAL A 29 -7.52 -0.47 -9.04
N ILE A 30 -6.59 -0.70 -8.09
CA ILE A 30 -5.46 0.23 -7.90
C ILE A 30 -4.57 0.13 -9.14
N PRO A 31 -4.43 1.18 -9.97
CA PRO A 31 -3.65 1.08 -11.19
C PRO A 31 -2.17 0.85 -10.91
N LYS A 32 -1.48 0.22 -11.86
CA LYS A 32 0.00 0.13 -11.85
C LYS A 32 0.61 1.54 -11.85
N GLY A 33 1.67 1.73 -11.08
CA GLY A 33 2.41 3.00 -11.02
C GLY A 33 1.86 3.97 -9.98
N VAL A 34 0.77 3.64 -9.30
CA VAL A 34 0.21 4.47 -8.22
C VAL A 34 1.07 4.37 -6.98
N LYS A 35 1.28 5.53 -6.34
CA LYS A 35 1.92 5.64 -5.03
C LYS A 35 0.91 5.28 -3.94
N VAL A 36 1.28 4.32 -3.11
CA VAL A 36 0.51 3.86 -1.95
C VAL A 36 1.35 3.98 -0.68
N GLU A 37 0.69 4.19 0.45
CA GLU A 37 1.32 4.17 1.76
C GLU A 37 1.40 2.73 2.27
N ILE A 38 2.53 2.33 2.84
CA ILE A 38 2.71 1.05 3.53
C ILE A 38 2.40 1.28 5.02
N LEU A 39 1.33 0.67 5.49
CA LEU A 39 0.93 0.74 6.90
C LEU A 39 1.77 -0.22 7.76
N ARG A 40 1.96 -1.47 7.29
CA ARG A 40 2.81 -2.48 7.94
C ARG A 40 3.05 -3.68 7.02
N MET A 41 4.03 -4.51 7.39
CA MET A 41 4.28 -5.82 6.78
C MET A 41 3.51 -6.91 7.54
N VAL A 42 3.08 -7.96 6.83
CA VAL A 42 2.36 -9.12 7.37
C VAL A 42 2.85 -10.41 6.73
N GLU A 43 2.70 -11.52 7.42
CA GLU A 43 2.88 -12.87 6.85
C GLU A 43 1.53 -13.39 6.34
N HIS A 44 1.51 -14.04 5.18
CA HIS A 44 0.29 -14.61 4.61
C HIS A 44 0.60 -15.85 3.79
N GLY A 45 -0.07 -16.97 4.10
CA GLY A 45 0.24 -18.27 3.50
C GLY A 45 -0.04 -18.36 1.99
N ASP A 46 -0.99 -17.55 1.49
CA ASP A 46 -1.35 -17.54 0.06
C ASP A 46 -0.42 -16.67 -0.81
N PHE A 47 0.57 -16.01 -0.21
CA PHE A 47 1.51 -15.15 -0.91
C PHE A 47 2.72 -15.93 -1.41
N TYR A 48 3.15 -15.65 -2.64
CA TYR A 48 4.28 -16.32 -3.28
C TYR A 48 5.58 -16.10 -2.50
N SER A 49 5.72 -14.94 -1.88
CA SER A 49 6.86 -14.60 -1.03
C SER A 49 6.69 -15.01 0.44
N GLY A 50 5.52 -15.53 0.82
CA GLY A 50 5.10 -15.76 2.20
C GLY A 50 4.82 -14.49 3.02
N THR A 51 5.06 -13.30 2.44
CA THR A 51 4.94 -12.00 3.11
C THR A 51 4.23 -10.97 2.23
N GLY A 52 3.65 -9.95 2.85
CA GLY A 52 2.99 -8.87 2.14
C GLY A 52 2.93 -7.58 2.93
N TYR A 53 2.40 -6.55 2.29
CA TYR A 53 2.19 -5.25 2.88
C TYR A 53 0.71 -4.94 2.98
N ILE A 54 0.31 -4.40 4.11
CA ILE A 54 -0.92 -3.62 4.18
C ILE A 54 -0.63 -2.27 3.55
N ILE A 55 -1.25 -2.01 2.41
CA ILE A 55 -1.13 -0.74 1.68
C ILE A 55 -2.39 0.09 1.87
N PHE A 56 -2.25 1.41 1.76
CA PHE A 56 -3.35 2.37 1.73
C PHE A 56 -3.21 3.29 0.52
N TRP A 57 -4.27 3.37 -0.30
CA TRP A 57 -4.40 4.33 -1.38
C TRP A 57 -5.26 5.50 -0.91
N PRO A 58 -4.65 6.64 -0.54
CA PRO A 58 -5.36 7.74 0.11
C PRO A 58 -6.42 8.39 -0.78
N GLU A 59 -6.19 8.43 -2.10
CA GLU A 59 -7.11 9.09 -3.04
C GLU A 59 -8.49 8.42 -3.08
N GLN A 60 -8.55 7.10 -2.85
CA GLN A 60 -9.79 6.33 -2.85
C GLN A 60 -10.17 5.83 -1.44
N CYS A 61 -9.46 6.25 -0.39
CA CYS A 61 -9.66 5.79 0.99
C CYS A 61 -9.71 4.24 1.10
N TYR A 62 -8.81 3.57 0.39
CA TYR A 62 -8.82 2.12 0.27
C TYR A 62 -7.58 1.49 0.89
N ALA A 63 -7.73 0.38 1.61
CA ALA A 63 -6.62 -0.41 2.13
C ALA A 63 -6.74 -1.88 1.72
N ASP A 64 -5.61 -2.50 1.41
CA ASP A 64 -5.55 -3.94 1.09
C ASP A 64 -4.24 -4.58 1.51
N VAL A 65 -4.20 -5.91 1.47
CA VAL A 65 -3.00 -6.70 1.70
C VAL A 65 -2.47 -7.24 0.37
N VAL A 66 -1.25 -6.87 0.01
CA VAL A 66 -0.62 -7.29 -1.24
C VAL A 66 0.73 -7.96 -1.01
N ASP A 67 1.03 -9.00 -1.79
CA ASP A 67 2.34 -9.66 -1.78
C ASP A 67 3.46 -8.63 -2.07
N VAL A 68 4.60 -8.74 -1.37
CA VAL A 68 5.72 -7.80 -1.51
C VAL A 68 6.25 -7.70 -2.95
N SER A 69 6.13 -8.75 -3.75
CA SER A 69 6.53 -8.78 -5.16
C SER A 69 5.67 -7.89 -6.08
N ARG A 70 4.51 -7.42 -5.59
CA ARG A 70 3.59 -6.56 -6.36
C ARG A 70 3.84 -5.07 -6.16
N VAL A 71 4.78 -4.70 -5.30
CA VAL A 71 5.09 -3.30 -5.01
C VAL A 71 6.60 -3.06 -4.99
N LYS A 72 7.01 -1.82 -5.27
CA LYS A 72 8.39 -1.35 -5.14
C LYS A 72 8.45 -0.28 -4.07
N ILE A 73 9.18 -0.55 -2.98
CA ILE A 73 9.40 0.42 -1.91
C ILE A 73 10.17 1.62 -2.48
N ILE A 74 9.71 2.81 -2.13
CA ILE A 74 10.41 4.06 -2.40
C ILE A 74 10.77 4.68 -1.05
N GLU A 75 12.04 5.04 -0.88
CA GLU A 75 12.49 5.82 0.27
C GLU A 75 12.28 7.29 -0.08
N GLU A 76 11.48 8.01 0.72
CA GLU A 76 11.46 9.47 0.64
C GLU A 76 12.74 9.98 1.27
N VAL A 77 13.69 10.37 0.41
CA VAL A 77 14.83 11.20 0.82
C VAL A 77 14.29 12.62 0.94
N GLU A 78 14.19 13.11 2.18
CA GLU A 78 13.90 14.53 2.48
C GLU A 78 14.90 15.48 1.82
#